data_AF-A0ABD0K3A4-F1
#
_entry.id   AF-A0ABD0K3A4-F1
#
_cell.length_a   1.000
_cell.length_b   1.000
_cell.length_c   1.000
_cell.angle_alpha   90.00
_cell.angle_beta   90.00
_cell.angle_gamma   90.00
#
_symmetry.space_group_name_H-M   'P 1'
#
loop_
_entity.id
_entity.type
_entity.pdbx_description
1 polymer ?
#
loop_
_entity_poly.entity_id
_entity_poly.type
_entity_poly.pdbx_seq_one_letter_code
_entity_poly.pdbx_strand_id
1 'polypeptide(L)'
;MSPIGYWLVLKFTGAYAAEGYEVTRGRYSGMRVEFAKYKIVEKTDELPEGYQLLVEGSKVAVPVTWLQSVLSKCSNRNPSFILTMLANGLVRPWEVVHGGTSAYTGTYLEPVITALKLYGVMHLNFSMSQATRVLNVKLCTGRRTQKRQFERSLEQRDADMRLKILDSAPTQKP
;
A
#
# COMPACT_ATOMS: atom_id res chain seq x y z
N MET A 1 -13.80 -25.17 18.80
CA MET A 1 -12.33 -25.31 18.68
C MET A 1 -11.84 -24.23 17.73
N SER A 2 -11.36 -23.10 18.26
CA SER A 2 -10.81 -22.00 17.45
C SER A 2 -9.30 -22.15 17.31
N PRO A 3 -8.73 -22.12 16.10
CA PRO A 3 -7.29 -22.11 15.95
C PRO A 3 -6.77 -20.68 16.15
N ILE A 4 -6.22 -20.46 17.35
CA ILE A 4 -5.01 -19.70 17.69
C ILE A 4 -4.60 -18.69 16.60
N GLY A 5 -5.01 -17.43 16.80
CA GLY A 5 -4.49 -16.27 16.10
C GLY A 5 -3.06 -15.99 16.55
N TYR A 6 -2.10 -16.34 15.70
CA TYR A 6 -0.73 -15.84 15.82
C TYR A 6 -0.72 -14.35 15.41
N TRP A 7 -0.98 -13.48 16.39
CA TRP A 7 -0.57 -12.09 16.32
C TRP A 7 0.95 -12.03 16.43
N LEU A 8 1.63 -12.11 15.29
CA LEU A 8 2.99 -11.62 15.17
C LEU A 8 2.92 -10.09 15.25
N VAL A 9 2.93 -9.58 16.49
CA VAL A 9 3.21 -8.18 16.81
C VAL A 9 4.68 -7.94 16.45
N LEU A 10 4.94 -7.71 15.16
CA LEU A 10 6.22 -7.16 14.72
C LEU A 10 6.24 -5.70 15.16
N LYS A 11 6.80 -5.46 16.36
CA LYS A 11 7.29 -4.14 16.77
C LYS A 11 8.41 -3.73 15.81
N PHE A 12 8.05 -3.09 14.69
CA PHE A 12 9.01 -2.36 13.88
C PHE A 12 9.13 -0.93 14.40
N THR A 13 10.00 -0.74 15.39
CA THR A 13 10.56 0.57 15.72
C THR A 13 11.64 0.88 14.69
N GLY A 14 11.28 1.64 13.66
CA GLY A 14 12.21 2.20 12.69
C GLY A 14 11.69 3.56 12.25
N ALA A 15 12.50 4.60 12.38
CA ALA A 15 12.18 5.93 11.88
C ALA A 15 12.07 5.89 10.35
N TYR A 16 10.87 6.02 9.79
CA TYR A 16 10.66 5.96 8.34
C TYR A 16 10.69 7.36 7.72
N ALA A 17 11.86 7.73 7.20
CA ALA A 17 12.06 8.89 6.34
C ALA A 17 11.20 8.74 5.07
N ALA A 18 10.35 9.73 4.77
CA ALA A 18 9.54 9.93 3.56
C ALA A 18 9.51 8.75 2.55
N GLU A 19 8.87 7.64 2.94
CA GLU A 19 8.78 6.47 2.08
C GLU A 19 7.77 6.75 0.95
N GLY A 20 8.18 6.48 -0.28
CA GLY A 20 7.29 6.55 -1.45
C GLY A 20 7.34 5.24 -2.21
N TYR A 21 6.25 4.87 -2.85
CA TYR A 21 6.12 3.67 -3.64
C TYR A 21 6.39 3.96 -5.12
N GLU A 22 7.32 3.20 -5.71
CA GLU A 22 7.61 3.25 -7.14
C GLU A 22 6.79 2.19 -7.90
N VAL A 23 6.18 2.58 -9.01
CA VAL A 23 5.53 1.65 -9.93
C VAL A 23 6.61 0.84 -10.64
N THR A 24 6.71 -0.45 -10.31
CA THR A 24 7.80 -1.31 -10.80
C THR A 24 7.52 -2.03 -12.12
N ARG A 25 6.29 -1.96 -12.67
CA ARG A 25 5.88 -2.74 -13.86
C ARG A 25 4.80 -2.03 -14.70
N GLY A 26 4.87 -2.22 -16.02
CA GLY A 26 3.92 -1.71 -17.01
C GLY A 26 4.46 -0.50 -17.77
N ARG A 27 3.62 0.14 -18.61
CA ARG A 27 3.99 1.34 -19.40
C ARG A 27 4.40 2.56 -18.57
N TYR A 28 4.33 2.46 -17.25
CA TYR A 28 4.51 3.56 -16.29
C TYR A 28 5.57 3.23 -15.22
N SER A 29 6.48 2.32 -15.55
CA SER A 29 7.63 1.97 -14.71
C SER A 29 8.42 3.23 -14.34
N GLY A 30 8.83 3.37 -13.08
CA GLY A 30 9.62 4.52 -12.59
C GLY A 30 8.81 5.67 -11.98
N MET A 31 7.47 5.65 -12.07
CA MET A 31 6.66 6.68 -11.42
C MET A 31 6.58 6.44 -9.91
N ARG A 32 7.03 7.42 -9.12
CA ARG A 32 7.00 7.36 -7.65
C ARG A 32 5.88 8.21 -7.05
N VAL A 33 5.12 7.61 -6.14
CA VAL A 33 4.13 8.28 -5.31
C VAL A 33 4.58 8.23 -3.85
N GLU A 34 4.58 9.37 -3.18
CA GLU A 34 4.85 9.41 -1.74
C GLU A 34 3.62 8.92 -0.97
N PHE A 35 3.83 8.28 0.19
CA PHE A 35 2.70 7.91 1.02
C PHE A 35 2.03 9.16 1.61
N ALA A 36 0.71 9.22 1.51
CA ALA A 36 -0.08 10.30 2.10
C ALA A 36 -0.02 10.21 3.62
N LYS A 37 0.18 11.35 4.29
CA LYS A 37 -0.07 11.49 5.73
C LYS A 37 -1.57 11.67 5.99
N TYR A 38 -2.38 10.71 5.54
CA TYR A 38 -3.84 10.80 5.63
C TYR A 38 -4.34 10.62 7.07
N LYS A 39 -5.56 11.06 7.34
CA LYS A 39 -6.27 10.85 8.61
C LYS A 39 -7.64 10.23 8.35
N ILE A 40 -8.06 9.35 9.23
CA ILE A 40 -9.45 8.88 9.27
C ILE A 40 -10.20 9.82 10.20
N VAL A 41 -11.23 10.49 9.70
CA VAL A 41 -12.01 11.49 10.43
C VAL A 41 -13.43 10.97 10.63
N GLU A 42 -13.98 11.23 11.81
CA GLU A 42 -15.40 11.03 12.06
C GLU A 42 -16.20 12.27 11.65
N LYS A 43 -17.51 12.11 11.49
CA LYS A 43 -18.40 13.14 10.89
C LYS A 43 -18.43 14.47 11.66
N THR A 44 -17.96 14.47 12.90
CA THR A 44 -17.92 15.62 13.81
C THR A 44 -16.55 16.29 13.91
N ASP A 45 -15.52 15.71 13.30
CA ASP A 45 -14.16 16.22 13.44
C ASP A 45 -13.91 17.36 12.44
N GLU A 46 -13.36 18.47 12.93
CA GLU A 46 -12.85 19.53 12.05
C GLU A 46 -11.65 19.02 11.25
N LEU A 47 -11.63 19.34 9.95
CA LEU A 47 -10.51 18.98 9.10
C LEU A 47 -9.27 19.79 9.48
N PRO A 48 -8.09 19.17 9.62
CA PRO A 48 -6.86 19.91 9.83
C PRO A 48 -6.58 20.91 8.70
N GLU A 49 -5.89 22.00 9.02
CA GLU A 49 -5.47 22.97 8.01
C GLU A 49 -4.64 22.30 6.90
N GLY A 50 -4.95 22.63 5.64
CA GLY A 50 -4.28 22.05 4.47
C GLY A 50 -4.71 20.63 4.11
N TYR A 51 -5.75 20.09 4.76
CA TYR A 51 -6.35 18.80 4.44
C TYR A 51 -7.72 18.97 3.77
N GLN A 52 -8.08 17.99 2.95
CA GLN A 52 -9.42 17.85 2.39
C GLN A 52 -9.84 16.39 2.44
N LEU A 53 -11.15 16.13 2.44
CA LEU A 53 -11.65 14.77 2.21
C LEU A 53 -11.21 14.28 0.82
N LEU A 54 -10.79 13.02 0.72
CA LEU A 54 -10.40 12.41 -0.55
C LEU A 54 -11.56 12.47 -1.55
N VAL A 55 -12.77 12.21 -1.06
CA VAL A 55 -14.04 12.34 -1.77
C VAL A 55 -15.12 12.73 -0.77
N GLU A 56 -16.10 13.51 -1.23
CA GLU A 56 -17.25 13.90 -0.42
C GLU A 56 -17.97 12.66 0.15
N GLY A 57 -18.36 12.74 1.43
CA GLY A 57 -19.00 11.62 2.14
C GLY A 57 -18.07 10.49 2.58
N SER A 58 -16.76 10.57 2.30
CA SER A 58 -15.78 9.64 2.86
C SER A 58 -15.25 10.08 4.23
N LYS A 59 -14.67 9.13 4.97
CA LYS A 59 -14.00 9.37 6.26
C LYS A 59 -12.50 9.63 6.12
N VAL A 60 -11.97 9.87 4.93
CA VAL A 60 -10.52 9.90 4.69
C VAL A 60 -10.10 11.29 4.26
N ALA A 61 -9.36 11.98 5.13
CA ALA A 61 -8.77 13.28 4.86
C ALA A 61 -7.32 13.13 4.40
N VAL A 62 -6.93 13.82 3.33
CA VAL A 62 -5.59 13.81 2.75
C VAL A 62 -5.04 15.24 2.63
N PRO A 63 -3.71 15.44 2.68
CA PRO A 63 -3.13 16.75 2.38
C PRO A 63 -3.49 17.19 0.95
N VAL A 64 -3.94 18.43 0.80
CA VAL A 64 -4.31 19.00 -0.51
C VAL A 64 -3.12 18.95 -1.48
N THR A 65 -1.93 19.32 -1.00
CA THR A 65 -0.68 19.30 -1.77
C THR A 65 -0.31 17.91 -2.26
N TRP A 66 -0.52 16.89 -1.43
CA TRP A 66 -0.30 15.49 -1.82
C TRP A 66 -1.26 15.08 -2.94
N LEU A 67 -2.56 15.36 -2.80
CA LEU A 67 -3.54 14.97 -3.81
C LEU A 67 -3.24 15.65 -5.15
N GLN A 68 -2.97 16.95 -5.15
CA GLN A 68 -2.59 17.70 -6.36
C GLN A 68 -1.30 17.14 -7.00
N SER A 69 -0.29 16.78 -6.20
CA SER A 69 0.93 16.15 -6.69
C SER A 69 0.67 14.80 -7.36
N VAL A 70 -0.23 13.96 -6.82
CA VAL A 70 -0.60 12.70 -7.45
C VAL A 70 -1.39 12.92 -8.74
N LEU A 71 -2.39 13.82 -8.72
CA LEU A 71 -3.25 14.08 -9.87
C LEU A 71 -2.51 14.73 -11.03
N SER A 72 -1.58 15.65 -10.77
CA SER A 72 -0.74 16.28 -11.80
C SER A 72 0.14 15.25 -12.52
N LYS A 73 0.73 14.28 -11.79
CA LYS A 73 1.46 13.14 -12.39
C LYS A 73 0.58 12.23 -13.25
N CYS A 74 -0.74 12.30 -13.05
CA CYS A 74 -1.71 11.50 -13.79
C CYS A 74 -2.42 12.26 -14.91
N SER A 75 -1.98 13.48 -15.27
CA SER A 75 -2.53 14.21 -16.42
C SER A 75 -2.52 13.33 -17.67
N ASN A 76 -3.67 13.18 -18.34
CA ASN A 76 -3.85 12.33 -19.52
C ASN A 76 -3.68 10.81 -19.30
N ARG A 77 -3.80 10.33 -18.05
CA ARG A 77 -3.78 8.88 -17.74
C ARG A 77 -5.19 8.32 -17.66
N ASN A 78 -5.31 7.01 -17.88
CA ASN A 78 -6.59 6.34 -17.77
C ASN A 78 -7.11 6.36 -16.32
N PRO A 79 -8.44 6.36 -16.12
CA PRO A 79 -9.05 6.34 -14.78
C PRO A 79 -8.53 5.23 -13.87
N SER A 80 -8.28 4.03 -14.41
CA SER A 80 -7.80 2.89 -13.62
C SER A 80 -6.39 3.13 -13.06
N PHE A 81 -5.53 3.83 -13.81
CA PHE A 81 -4.20 4.21 -13.36
C PHE A 81 -4.26 5.26 -12.27
N ILE A 82 -5.12 6.29 -12.42
CA ILE A 82 -5.34 7.31 -11.38
C ILE A 82 -5.73 6.64 -10.07
N LEU A 83 -6.74 5.77 -10.10
CA LEU A 83 -7.20 5.04 -8.91
C LEU A 83 -6.10 4.15 -8.31
N THR A 84 -5.28 3.52 -9.15
CA THR A 84 -4.14 2.72 -8.69
C THR A 84 -3.06 3.58 -8.02
N MET A 85 -2.78 4.77 -8.55
CA MET A 85 -1.81 5.71 -7.99
C MET A 85 -2.25 6.24 -6.63
N LEU A 86 -3.53 6.60 -6.49
CA LEU A 86 -4.10 6.97 -5.20
C LEU A 86 -4.00 5.82 -4.20
N ALA A 87 -4.36 4.60 -4.62
CA ALA A 87 -4.25 3.41 -3.78
C ALA A 87 -2.80 3.08 -3.36
N ASN A 88 -1.82 3.37 -4.21
CA ASN A 88 -0.40 3.17 -3.89
C ASN A 88 0.12 4.19 -2.88
N GLY A 89 -0.38 5.42 -2.89
CA GLY A 89 0.00 6.41 -1.87
C GLY A 89 -0.82 6.32 -0.57
N LEU A 90 -1.97 5.65 -0.57
CA LEU A 90 -2.80 5.48 0.63
C LEU A 90 -2.64 4.12 1.32
N VAL A 91 -2.28 3.07 0.58
CA VAL A 91 -2.18 1.71 1.10
C VAL A 91 -0.81 1.14 0.79
N ARG A 92 0.00 0.97 1.83
CA ARG A 92 1.37 0.45 1.76
C ARG A 92 1.35 -1.04 1.40
N PRO A 93 2.36 -1.54 0.66
CA PRO A 93 2.38 -2.94 0.25
C PRO A 93 2.31 -3.96 1.40
N TRP A 94 2.92 -3.65 2.54
CA TRP A 94 2.92 -4.54 3.71
C TRP A 94 1.61 -4.55 4.49
N GLU A 95 0.76 -3.55 4.31
CA GLU A 95 -0.60 -3.52 4.85
C GLU A 95 -1.53 -4.46 4.07
N VAL A 96 -1.10 -4.92 2.88
CA VAL A 96 -1.89 -5.76 1.97
C VAL A 96 -1.67 -7.24 2.23
N VAL A 97 -2.39 -7.80 3.21
CA VAL A 97 -2.36 -9.24 3.54
C VAL A 97 -3.19 -10.07 2.55
N HIS A 98 -4.32 -9.52 2.11
CA HIS A 98 -5.31 -10.16 1.25
C HIS A 98 -5.47 -9.44 -0.10
N GLY A 99 -5.76 -10.20 -1.16
CA GLY A 99 -5.89 -9.66 -2.52
C GLY A 99 -7.26 -9.05 -2.87
N GLY A 100 -8.21 -9.05 -1.94
CA GLY A 100 -9.58 -8.60 -2.17
C GLY A 100 -9.99 -7.53 -1.17
N THR A 101 -10.71 -6.52 -1.65
CA THR A 101 -11.21 -5.42 -0.82
C THR A 101 -12.18 -5.87 0.28
N SER A 102 -12.95 -6.94 0.07
CA SER A 102 -13.88 -7.50 1.06
C SER A 102 -13.20 -8.09 2.28
N ALA A 103 -11.93 -8.50 2.16
CA ALA A 103 -11.17 -9.05 3.28
C ALA A 103 -10.76 -7.99 4.32
N TYR A 104 -11.00 -6.72 4.04
CA TYR A 104 -10.65 -5.60 4.90
C TYR A 104 -11.86 -4.95 5.58
N THR A 105 -13.07 -5.48 5.38
CA THR A 105 -14.25 -5.06 6.14
C THR A 105 -14.03 -5.30 7.64
N GLY A 106 -14.36 -4.32 8.48
CA GLY A 106 -14.11 -4.32 9.91
C GLY A 106 -12.66 -4.04 10.32
N THR A 107 -11.77 -3.73 9.37
CA THR A 107 -10.36 -3.39 9.64
C THR A 107 -10.10 -1.90 9.51
N TYR A 108 -8.94 -1.43 10.00
CA TYR A 108 -8.53 -0.03 9.88
C TYR A 108 -8.40 0.47 8.42
N LEU A 109 -8.25 -0.44 7.44
CA LEU A 109 -8.18 -0.09 6.02
C LEU A 109 -9.55 0.06 5.36
N GLU A 110 -10.64 -0.36 6.01
CA GLU A 110 -11.99 -0.26 5.44
C GLU A 110 -12.35 1.17 5.02
N PRO A 111 -12.12 2.22 5.84
CA PRO A 111 -12.43 3.59 5.44
C PRO A 111 -11.64 4.03 4.21
N VAL A 112 -10.37 3.62 4.10
CA VAL A 112 -9.47 3.93 2.98
C VAL A 112 -9.95 3.27 1.70
N ILE A 113 -10.26 1.97 1.75
CA ILE A 113 -10.75 1.21 0.61
C ILE A 113 -12.11 1.74 0.15
N THR A 114 -12.99 2.07 1.09
CA THR A 114 -14.30 2.65 0.78
C THR A 114 -14.16 4.03 0.14
N ALA A 115 -13.30 4.90 0.67
CA ALA A 115 -13.03 6.21 0.08
C ALA A 115 -12.47 6.09 -1.36
N LEU A 116 -11.55 5.15 -1.61
CA LEU A 116 -11.03 4.87 -2.95
C LEU A 116 -12.11 4.38 -3.92
N LYS A 117 -13.02 3.51 -3.45
CA LYS A 117 -14.17 3.05 -4.26
C LYS A 117 -15.07 4.23 -4.62
N LEU A 118 -15.44 5.06 -3.64
CA LEU A 118 -16.26 6.26 -3.85
C LEU A 118 -15.58 7.26 -4.79
N TYR A 119 -14.28 7.48 -4.64
CA TYR A 119 -13.50 8.33 -5.55
C TYR A 119 -13.59 7.81 -7.00
N GLY A 120 -13.44 6.49 -7.18
CA GLY A 120 -13.59 5.83 -8.47
C GLY A 120 -14.96 6.08 -9.11
N VAL A 121 -16.03 6.05 -8.31
CA VAL A 121 -17.39 6.28 -8.79
C VAL A 121 -17.63 7.75 -9.11
N MET A 122 -17.32 8.65 -8.17
CA MET A 122 -17.71 10.06 -8.25
C MET A 122 -16.82 10.91 -9.16
N HIS A 123 -15.53 10.59 -9.24
CA HIS A 123 -14.56 11.42 -9.97
C HIS A 123 -14.00 10.74 -11.22
N LEU A 124 -14.11 9.41 -11.32
CA LEU A 124 -13.49 8.62 -12.40
C LEU A 124 -14.52 7.88 -13.27
N ASN A 125 -15.82 8.15 -13.07
CA ASN A 125 -16.95 7.58 -13.82
C ASN A 125 -16.97 6.05 -13.86
N PHE A 126 -16.53 5.40 -12.78
CA PHE A 126 -16.66 3.96 -12.65
C PHE A 126 -18.02 3.57 -12.07
N SER A 127 -18.48 2.37 -12.44
CA SER A 127 -19.42 1.66 -11.58
C SER A 127 -18.70 1.17 -10.31
N MET A 128 -19.46 0.92 -9.25
CA MET A 128 -18.92 0.37 -8.00
C MET A 128 -18.16 -0.97 -8.22
N SER A 129 -18.62 -1.78 -9.18
CA SER A 129 -17.97 -3.03 -9.55
C SER A 129 -16.64 -2.82 -10.29
N GLN A 130 -16.57 -1.83 -11.18
CA GLN A 130 -15.33 -1.44 -11.87
C GLN A 130 -14.28 -0.93 -10.87
N ALA A 131 -14.66 0.00 -9.98
CA ALA A 131 -13.76 0.52 -8.95
C ALA A 131 -13.24 -0.61 -8.04
N THR A 132 -14.11 -1.52 -7.62
CA THR A 132 -13.76 -2.70 -6.82
C THR A 132 -12.78 -3.62 -7.56
N ARG A 133 -13.00 -3.86 -8.86
CA ARG A 133 -12.11 -4.69 -9.67
C ARG A 133 -10.71 -4.10 -9.77
N VAL A 134 -10.59 -2.80 -10.04
CA VAL A 134 -9.29 -2.10 -10.12
C VAL A 134 -8.53 -2.24 -8.81
N LEU A 135 -9.19 -2.00 -7.67
CA LEU A 135 -8.57 -2.12 -6.36
C LEU A 135 -8.17 -3.56 -6.03
N ASN A 136 -9.00 -4.56 -6.35
CA ASN A 136 -8.65 -5.97 -6.14
C ASN A 136 -7.41 -6.37 -6.95
N VAL A 137 -7.27 -5.89 -8.19
CA VAL A 137 -6.07 -6.13 -8.99
C VAL A 137 -4.83 -5.52 -8.32
N LYS A 138 -4.94 -4.28 -7.81
CA LYS A 138 -3.86 -3.63 -7.04
C LYS A 138 -3.50 -4.44 -5.80
N LEU A 139 -4.48 -4.83 -4.99
CA LEU A 139 -4.25 -5.56 -3.74
C LEU A 139 -3.65 -6.95 -4.01
N CYS A 140 -4.13 -7.67 -5.02
CA CYS A 140 -3.51 -8.91 -5.48
C CYS A 140 -2.04 -8.72 -5.88
N THR A 141 -1.74 -7.64 -6.60
CA THR A 141 -0.39 -7.32 -7.05
C THR A 141 0.53 -6.93 -5.89
N GLY A 142 0.03 -6.13 -4.95
CA GLY A 142 0.73 -5.77 -3.71
C GLY A 142 1.11 -7.00 -2.90
N ARG A 143 0.14 -7.89 -2.65
CA ARG A 143 0.36 -9.16 -1.93
C ARG A 143 1.43 -10.04 -2.61
N ARG A 144 1.37 -10.19 -3.93
CA ARG A 144 2.38 -10.97 -4.68
C ARG A 144 3.78 -10.35 -4.58
N THR A 145 3.86 -9.03 -4.57
CA THR A 145 5.12 -8.29 -4.46
C THR A 145 5.72 -8.48 -3.06
N GLN A 146 4.91 -8.36 -2.01
CA GLN A 146 5.33 -8.62 -0.64
C GLN A 146 5.81 -10.07 -0.46
N LYS A 147 5.06 -11.05 -0.97
CA LYS A 147 5.47 -12.46 -0.93
C LYS A 147 6.85 -12.68 -1.55
N ARG A 148 7.09 -12.11 -2.74
CA ARG A 148 8.39 -12.20 -3.41
C ARG A 148 9.52 -11.50 -2.66
N GLN A 149 9.26 -10.35 -2.06
CA GLN A 149 10.26 -9.65 -1.24
C GLN A 149 10.63 -10.47 -0.01
N PHE A 150 9.64 -11.09 0.64
CA PHE A 150 9.86 -11.98 1.76
C PHE A 150 10.67 -13.22 1.35
N GLU A 151 10.30 -13.89 0.27
CA GLU A 151 11.04 -15.05 -0.27
C GLU A 151 12.50 -14.70 -0.56
N ARG A 152 12.77 -13.57 -1.22
CA ARG A 152 14.15 -13.08 -1.44
C ARG A 152 14.90 -12.80 -0.14
N SER A 153 14.23 -12.24 0.86
CA SER A 153 14.86 -11.96 2.16
C SER A 153 15.26 -13.24 2.90
N LEU A 154 14.51 -14.34 2.69
CA LEU A 154 14.84 -15.64 3.25
C LEU A 154 16.03 -16.27 2.51
N GLU A 155 16.00 -16.26 1.17
CA GLU A 155 17.12 -16.74 0.34
C GLU A 155 18.44 -16.04 0.70
N GLN A 156 18.39 -14.73 0.93
CA GLN A 156 19.58 -13.95 1.28
C GLN A 156 20.09 -14.27 2.68
N ARG A 157 19.20 -14.46 3.67
CA ARG A 157 19.59 -14.91 5.01
C ARG A 157 20.23 -16.30 5.01
N ASP A 158 19.67 -17.22 4.22
CA ASP A 158 20.23 -18.56 4.07
C ASP A 158 21.60 -18.53 3.39
N ALA A 159 21.78 -17.67 2.37
CA ALA A 159 23.07 -17.46 1.73
C ALA A 159 24.11 -16.89 2.70
N ASP A 160 23.75 -15.87 3.49
CA ASP A 160 24.62 -15.26 4.49
C ASP A 160 25.01 -16.26 5.59
N MET A 161 24.08 -17.13 6.03
CA MET A 161 24.40 -18.20 6.99
C MET A 161 25.35 -19.24 6.40
N ARG A 162 25.17 -19.63 5.13
CA ARG A 162 26.09 -20.56 4.45
C ARG A 162 27.50 -20.00 4.32
N LEU A 163 27.63 -18.72 3.98
CA LEU A 163 28.93 -18.03 3.92
C LEU A 163 29.61 -18.00 5.30
N LYS A 164 28.88 -17.69 6.37
CA LYS A 164 29.42 -17.71 7.73
C LYS A 164 29.90 -19.10 8.18
N ILE A 165 29.23 -20.17 7.76
CA ILE A 165 29.65 -21.55 8.05
C ILE A 165 30.95 -21.91 7.29
N LEU A 166 31.09 -21.44 6.05
CA LEU A 166 32.30 -21.65 5.24
C LEU A 166 33.51 -20.87 5.79
N ASP A 167 33.31 -19.63 6.24
CA ASP A 167 34.38 -18.79 6.83
C ASP A 167 34.81 -19.26 8.24
N SER A 168 34.00 -20.09 8.91
CA SER A 168 34.33 -20.68 10.22
C SER A 168 34.91 -22.09 10.12
N ALA A 169 35.11 -22.62 8.91
CA ALA A 169 35.82 -23.88 8.71
C ALA A 169 37.33 -23.68 9.01
N PRO A 170 37.94 -24.44 9.93
CA PRO A 170 39.35 -24.30 10.23
C PRO A 170 40.16 -24.68 8.99
N THR A 171 40.95 -23.73 8.47
CA THR A 171 42.01 -24.01 7.50
C THR A 171 42.96 -25.02 8.12
N GLN A 172 42.86 -26.28 7.70
CA GLN A 172 43.93 -27.25 7.92
C GLN A 172 45.15 -26.73 7.16
N LYS A 173 46.10 -26.12 7.87
CA LYS A 173 47.43 -25.86 7.33
C LYS A 173 48.11 -27.22 7.08
N PRO A 174 48.83 -27.34 5.95
CA PRO A 174 49.55 -28.56 5.59
C PRO A 174 50.63 -28.93 6.61
#